data_AF-A0A2T1DTC4-F1
#
_entry.id   AF-A0A2T1DTC4-F1
#
_cell.length_a   1.000
_cell.length_b   1.000
_cell.length_c   1.000
_cell.angle_alpha   90.00
_cell.angle_beta   90.00
_cell.angle_gamma   90.00
#
_symmetry.space_group_name_H-M   'P 1'
#
loop_
_entity.id
_entity.type
_entity.pdbx_description
1 polymer ?
#
loop_
_entity_poly.entity_id
_entity_poly.type
_entity_poly.pdbx_seq_one_letter_code
_entity_poly.pdbx_strand_id
1 'polypeptide(L)' 'MVPVEFQAKVENGVIVVPEEYKQSLAEANTVKVTVLKPVQKKTPRPDIMDELAQNPVSVPGIRSITRDEMHER' A
#
# COMPACT_ATOMS: atom_id res chain seq x y z
N MET A 1 21.16 -21.54 -17.23
CA MET A 1 20.18 -20.41 -17.25
C MET A 1 20.68 -19.36 -16.28
N VAL A 2 20.80 -18.12 -16.72
CA VAL A 2 21.19 -16.98 -15.87
C VAL A 2 19.92 -16.16 -15.57
N PRO A 3 19.56 -15.96 -14.29
CA PRO A 3 18.40 -15.14 -13.96
C PRO A 3 18.70 -13.67 -14.21
N VAL A 4 17.74 -12.96 -14.82
CA VAL A 4 17.79 -11.51 -15.00
C VAL A 4 16.67 -10.91 -14.15
N GLU A 5 17.03 -10.01 -13.25
CA GLU A 5 16.08 -9.27 -12.42
C GLU A 5 15.98 -7.83 -12.91
N PHE A 6 14.75 -7.39 -13.17
CA PHE A 6 14.48 -6.02 -13.57
C PHE A 6 13.13 -5.57 -13.04
N GLN A 7 12.99 -4.25 -12.89
CA GLN A 7 11.70 -3.64 -12.58
C GLN A 7 11.04 -3.22 -13.89
N ALA A 8 9.80 -3.67 -14.10
CA ALA A 8 9.00 -3.34 -15.26
C ALA A 8 7.70 -2.68 -14.83
N LYS A 9 7.21 -1.76 -15.65
CA LYS A 9 5.86 -1.23 -15.50
C LYS A 9 4.87 -2.29 -15.98
N VAL A 10 3.74 -2.37 -15.27
CA VAL A 10 2.62 -3.20 -15.68
C VAL A 10 1.55 -2.26 -16.24
N GLU A 11 1.35 -2.31 -17.54
CA GLU A 11 0.35 -1.49 -18.24
C GLU A 11 -0.79 -2.41 -18.69
N ASN A 12 -2.00 -2.23 -18.15
CA ASN A 12 -3.18 -3.03 -18.46
C ASN A 12 -2.97 -4.56 -18.34
N GLY A 13 -2.15 -4.99 -17.39
CA GLY A 13 -1.83 -6.41 -17.19
C GLY A 13 -0.70 -6.94 -18.09
N VAL A 14 -0.15 -6.11 -18.96
CA VAL A 14 1.03 -6.42 -19.77
C VAL A 14 2.28 -5.93 -19.03
N ILE A 15 3.23 -6.83 -18.79
CA ILE A 15 4.54 -6.49 -18.22
C ILE A 15 5.39 -5.94 -19.37
N VAL A 16 5.72 -4.65 -19.32
CA VAL A 16 6.52 -3.99 -20.35
C VAL A 16 8.00 -4.19 -20.03
N VAL A 17 8.66 -5.05 -20.81
CA VAL A 17 10.10 -5.29 -20.70
C VAL A 17 10.87 -4.01 -21.10
N PRO A 18 11.76 -3.47 -20.23
CA PRO A 18 12.59 -2.33 -20.56
C PRO A 18 13.52 -2.60 -21.75
N GLU A 19 13.78 -1.59 -22.57
CA GLU A 19 14.60 -1.68 -23.80
C GLU A 19 15.97 -2.35 -23.56
N GLU A 20 16.61 -2.04 -22.44
CA GLU A 20 17.92 -2.58 -22.06
C GLU A 20 17.95 -4.11 -21.97
N TYR A 21 16.81 -4.75 -21.70
CA TYR A 21 16.67 -6.21 -21.61
C TYR A 21 16.04 -6.83 -22.85
N LYS A 22 15.49 -6.03 -23.79
CA LYS A 22 14.83 -6.57 -24.98
C LYS A 22 15.80 -7.34 -25.88
N GLN A 23 17.02 -6.85 -26.03
CA GLN A 23 18.01 -7.49 -26.91
C GLN A 23 18.50 -8.83 -26.34
N SER A 24 18.70 -8.91 -25.02
CA SER A 24 19.08 -10.16 -24.36
C SER A 24 17.95 -11.19 -24.30
N LEU A 25 16.69 -10.73 -24.30
CA LEU A 25 15.49 -11.58 -24.35
C LEU A 25 15.10 -11.99 -25.78
N ALA A 26 15.45 -11.21 -26.80
CA ALA A 26 15.17 -11.51 -28.21
C ALA A 26 15.92 -12.77 -28.71
N GLU A 27 17.07 -13.07 -28.13
CA GLU A 27 17.85 -14.26 -28.44
C GLU A 27 17.30 -15.53 -27.74
N ALA A 28 16.40 -15.37 -26.77
CA ALA A 28 15.83 -16.47 -26.00
C ALA A 28 14.45 -16.88 -26.53
N ASN A 29 14.33 -18.10 -27.05
CA ASN A 29 13.07 -18.62 -27.58
C ASN A 29 12.03 -18.95 -26.47
N THR A 30 12.51 -19.27 -25.26
CA THR A 30 11.67 -19.62 -24.09
C THR A 30 12.30 -19.10 -22.81
N VAL A 31 11.51 -18.48 -21.93
CA VAL A 31 11.97 -17.92 -20.64
C VAL A 31 11.10 -18.38 -19.47
N LYS A 32 11.69 -18.54 -18.29
CA LYS A 32 10.99 -18.76 -17.03
C LYS A 32 10.85 -17.42 -16.31
N VAL A 33 9.61 -17.00 -16.03
CA VAL A 33 9.31 -15.70 -15.41
C VAL A 33 8.90 -15.87 -13.96
N THR A 34 9.53 -15.12 -13.05
CA THR A 34 9.14 -15.02 -11.63
C THR A 34 8.60 -13.61 -11.37
N VAL A 35 7.34 -13.50 -10.97
CA VAL A 35 6.68 -12.20 -10.71
C VAL A 35 6.52 -11.98 -9.21
N LEU A 36 7.22 -10.98 -8.68
CA LEU A 36 7.08 -10.52 -7.30
C LEU A 36 6.17 -9.29 -7.29
N LYS A 37 4.95 -9.44 -6.77
CA LYS A 37 4.02 -8.31 -6.61
C LYS A 37 4.34 -7.60 -5.30
N PRO A 38 4.48 -6.27 -5.27
CA PRO A 38 4.53 -5.55 -4.01
C PRO A 38 3.21 -5.85 -3.27
N VAL A 39 3.33 -6.27 -2.01
CA VAL A 39 2.16 -6.33 -1.12
C VAL A 39 1.65 -4.91 -1.05
N GLN A 40 0.50 -4.63 -1.67
CA GLN A 40 -0.20 -3.38 -1.40
C GLN A 40 -0.40 -3.38 0.10
N LYS A 41 0.32 -2.49 0.81
CA LYS A 41 -0.05 -2.14 2.17
C LYS A 41 -1.44 -1.56 2.03
N LYS A 42 -2.47 -2.39 2.21
CA LYS A 42 -3.82 -1.89 2.46
C LYS A 42 -3.62 -0.90 3.58
N THR A 43 -3.92 0.37 3.34
CA THR A 43 -4.11 1.29 4.44
C THR A 43 -5.03 0.55 5.41
N PRO A 44 -4.59 0.31 6.67
CA PRO A 44 -5.45 -0.35 7.62
C PRO A 44 -6.76 0.43 7.61
N ARG A 45 -7.87 -0.28 7.39
CA ARG A 45 -9.18 0.35 7.54
C ARG A 45 -9.20 0.90 8.98
N PRO A 46 -9.64 2.14 9.19
CA PRO A 46 -9.69 2.70 10.52
C PRO A 46 -10.42 1.71 11.42
N ASP A 47 -9.82 1.39 12.56
CA ASP A 47 -10.46 0.51 13.53
C ASP A 47 -11.48 1.31 14.36
N ILE A 48 -12.23 0.63 15.22
CA ILE A 48 -13.25 1.28 16.03
C ILE A 48 -12.65 2.35 16.96
N MET A 49 -11.38 2.23 17.34
CA MET A 49 -10.70 3.23 18.17
C MET A 49 -10.35 4.47 17.36
N ASP A 50 -9.91 4.30 16.10
CA ASP A 50 -9.68 5.41 15.17
C ASP A 50 -10.99 6.19 14.92
N GLU A 51 -12.11 5.48 14.74
CA GLU A 51 -13.42 6.10 14.54
C GLU A 51 -13.88 6.89 15.78
N LEU A 52 -13.70 6.32 16.98
CA LEU A 52 -14.07 6.95 18.25
C LEU A 52 -13.18 8.15 18.60
N ALA A 53 -11.90 8.11 18.22
CA ALA A 53 -10.99 9.23 18.41
C ALA A 53 -11.41 10.46 17.59
N GLN A 54 -11.96 10.24 16.38
CA GLN A 54 -12.46 11.31 15.52
C GLN A 54 -13.90 11.74 15.87
N ASN A 55 -14.75 10.78 16.26
CA ASN A 55 -16.16 11.00 16.57
C ASN A 55 -16.48 10.40 17.95
N PRO A 56 -16.18 11.11 19.04
CA PRO A 56 -16.47 10.62 20.38
C PRO A 56 -17.98 10.45 20.58
N VAL A 57 -18.37 9.37 21.27
CA VAL A 57 -19.78 9.10 21.57
C VAL A 57 -20.31 10.15 22.54
N SER A 58 -21.39 10.83 22.14
CA SER A 58 -22.12 11.73 23.04
C SER A 58 -23.03 10.91 23.94
N VAL A 59 -22.85 11.04 25.26
CA VAL A 59 -23.70 10.39 26.25
C VAL A 59 -24.46 11.45 27.06
N PRO A 60 -25.79 11.36 27.17
CA PRO A 60 -26.59 12.34 27.90
C PRO A 60 -26.14 12.49 29.36
N GLY A 61 -25.98 13.73 29.82
CA GLY A 61 -25.58 14.04 31.20
C GLY A 61 -24.07 14.06 31.45
N ILE A 62 -23.23 13.68 30.48
CA ILE A 62 -21.77 13.88 30.58
C ILE A 62 -21.40 15.16 29.82
N ARG A 63 -20.84 16.13 30.54
CA ARG A 63 -20.28 17.35 29.94
C ARG A 63 -19.02 16.98 29.18
N SER A 64 -19.01 17.18 27.87
CA SER A 64 -17.81 17.17 27.04
C SER A 64 -16.97 18.40 27.39
N ILE A 65 -16.08 18.24 28.37
CA ILE A 65 -15.11 19.26 28.75
C ILE A 65 -13.93 19.23 27.78
N THR A 66 -13.42 20.39 27.40
CA THR A 66 -12.20 20.45 26.59
C THR A 66 -10.98 20.15 27.45
N ARG A 67 -9.87 19.81 26.79
CA ARG A 67 -8.61 19.55 27.48
C ARG A 67 -8.10 20.78 28.24
N ASP A 68 -8.33 21.97 27.71
CA ASP A 68 -7.94 23.22 28.36
C ASP A 68 -8.75 23.44 29.65
N GLU A 69 -10.06 23.19 29.61
CA GLU A 69 -10.93 23.24 30.81
C GLU A 69 -10.55 22.21 31.90
N MET A 70 -9.85 21.12 31.55
CA MET A 70 -9.33 20.14 32.52
C MET A 70 -8.04 20.59 33.20
N HIS A 71 -7.17 21.29 32.49
CA HIS A 71 -5.86 21.71 33.00
C HIS A 71 -5.92 22.94 33.91
N GLU A 72 -7.02 23.68 33.88
CA GLU A 72 -7.27 24.84 34.76
C GLU A 72 -7.85 24.46 36.14
N ARG A 73 -7.95 23.16 36.45
CA ARG A 73 -8.44 22.64 37.74
C ARG A 73 -7.34 22.15 38.66
#